data_AF-A0AAW2YRL9-F1
#
_entry.id   AF-A0AAW2YRL9-F1
#
_cell.length_a   1.000
_cell.length_b   1.000
_cell.length_c   1.000
_cell.angle_alpha   90.00
_cell.angle_beta   90.00
_cell.angle_gamma   90.00
#
_symmetry.space_group_name_H-M   'P 1'
#
loop_
_entity.id
_entity.type
_entity.pdbx_description
1 polymer ?
#
loop_
_entity_poly.entity_id
_entity_poly.type
_entity_poly.pdbx_seq_one_letter_code
_entity_poly.pdbx_strand_id
1 'polypeptide(L)'
;MQNGAVNEQELRQAIGEIESDDVIKSFIHYELEVDGVVHYAMFHLAMYRELCEMLDAGNSDSFNTNKKAFETASNYSAIINNINNKVNGTVPEREVDHVLGMFCTFAMRMTDYFCRKSEYELAAEYAKPVALARCSKDDRAKLLQRSDSEWVGILKKSEEQRRKTHVYATSEKQTVKTNITNIPTEQKLNYLVSSLNLPEVTCCCGKKQKVLGEFKMCSRCKKTKYCGLQCQKDDWPKHKLICKE
;
A
#
# COMPACT_ATOMS: atom_id res chain seq x y z
N MET A 1 29.70 25.89 -37.27
CA MET A 1 28.68 26.21 -36.25
C MET A 1 29.11 25.57 -34.95
N GLN A 2 29.53 26.39 -33.98
CA GLN A 2 29.92 25.94 -32.64
C GLN A 2 28.66 25.94 -31.77
N ASN A 3 28.34 24.81 -31.14
CA ASN A 3 27.32 24.76 -30.09
C ASN A 3 27.98 25.18 -28.78
N GLY A 4 27.60 26.36 -28.28
CA GLY A 4 28.05 26.88 -27.00
C GLY A 4 27.41 26.11 -25.84
N ALA A 5 28.24 25.63 -24.92
CA ALA A 5 27.79 25.09 -23.64
C ALA A 5 27.32 26.26 -22.76
N VAL A 6 26.11 26.14 -22.21
CA VAL A 6 25.56 27.12 -21.26
C VAL A 6 26.30 27.00 -19.93
N ASN A 7 26.67 28.15 -19.37
CA ASN A 7 27.43 28.25 -18.12
C ASN A 7 26.55 27.85 -16.92
N GLU A 8 26.99 26.87 -16.12
CA GLU A 8 26.31 26.41 -14.90
C GLU A 8 25.99 27.55 -13.92
N GLN A 9 26.81 28.60 -13.91
CA GLN A 9 26.61 29.77 -13.07
C GLN A 9 25.43 30.65 -13.54
N GLU A 10 25.15 30.71 -14.85
CA GLU A 10 23.96 31.39 -15.40
C GLU A 10 22.69 30.59 -15.09
N LEU A 11 22.78 29.25 -15.12
CA LEU A 11 21.67 28.37 -14.75
C LEU A 11 21.30 28.50 -13.26
N ARG A 12 22.30 28.59 -12.37
CA ARG A 12 22.08 28.78 -10.93
C ARG A 12 21.52 30.16 -10.60
N GLN A 13 21.90 31.19 -11.37
CA GLN A 13 21.35 32.54 -11.20
C GLN A 13 19.89 32.64 -11.70
N ALA A 14 19.51 31.86 -12.72
CA ALA A 14 18.12 31.77 -13.19
C ALA A 14 17.18 30.98 -12.24
N ILE A 15 17.72 30.06 -11.44
CA ILE A 15 16.95 29.22 -10.50
C ILE A 15 16.74 29.91 -9.13
N GLY A 16 17.45 31.01 -8.86
CA GLY A 16 17.49 31.66 -7.54
C GLY A 16 16.25 32.43 -7.08
N GLU A 17 15.22 32.62 -7.92
CA GLU A 17 14.05 33.45 -7.60
C GLU A 17 12.74 32.86 -8.14
N ILE A 18 12.47 31.57 -7.94
CA ILE A 18 11.22 30.95 -8.40
C ILE A 18 10.34 30.58 -7.19
N GLU A 19 9.26 31.33 -7.00
CA GLU A 19 8.18 31.00 -6.06
C GLU A 19 7.47 29.69 -6.50
N SER A 20 6.96 28.93 -5.53
CA SER A 20 6.47 27.55 -5.68
C SER A 20 5.43 27.30 -6.78
N ASP A 21 4.72 28.33 -7.22
CA ASP A 21 3.69 28.24 -8.26
C ASP A 21 4.27 28.11 -9.68
N ASP A 22 5.51 28.55 -9.90
CA ASP A 22 6.13 28.52 -11.23
C ASP A 22 6.92 27.24 -11.49
N VAL A 23 7.32 26.50 -10.44
CA VAL A 23 7.80 25.11 -10.58
C VAL A 23 6.68 24.22 -11.10
N ILE A 24 5.46 24.39 -10.61
CA ILE A 24 4.28 23.64 -11.04
C ILE A 24 3.92 23.96 -12.49
N LYS A 25 3.95 25.24 -12.89
CA LYS A 25 3.66 25.64 -14.29
C LYS A 25 4.76 25.25 -15.27
N SER A 26 6.03 25.32 -14.86
CA SER A 26 7.17 24.93 -15.70
C SER A 26 7.23 23.41 -15.91
N PHE A 27 6.79 22.62 -14.92
CA PHE A 27 6.62 21.18 -15.06
C PHE A 27 5.45 20.82 -15.99
N ILE A 28 4.37 21.61 -15.99
CA ILE A 28 3.19 21.41 -16.85
C ILE A 28 3.47 21.76 -18.31
N HIS A 29 4.41 22.66 -18.61
CA HIS A 29 4.65 23.15 -19.97
C HIS A 29 5.76 22.45 -20.76
N TYR A 30 6.63 21.65 -20.14
CA TYR A 30 7.83 21.09 -20.82
C TYR A 30 7.71 19.62 -21.27
N GLU A 31 6.72 18.84 -20.83
CA GLU A 31 6.65 17.41 -21.16
C GLU A 31 5.27 16.97 -21.69
N LEU A 32 4.84 17.58 -22.78
CA LEU A 32 3.71 17.11 -23.59
C LEU A 32 4.23 16.35 -24.81
N GLU A 33 4.56 15.07 -24.63
CA GLU A 33 4.45 14.03 -25.67
C GLU A 33 4.57 12.61 -25.06
N VAL A 34 3.41 11.94 -24.96
CA VAL A 34 3.16 10.49 -24.71
C VAL A 34 3.12 9.98 -23.25
N ASP A 35 2.04 9.23 -22.95
CA ASP A 35 1.68 8.42 -21.76
C ASP A 35 1.26 9.12 -20.44
N GLY A 36 0.16 9.89 -20.49
CA GLY A 36 -0.42 10.58 -19.34
C GLY A 36 -0.99 9.70 -18.19
N VAL A 37 -1.17 8.39 -18.35
CA VAL A 37 -1.75 7.54 -17.29
C VAL A 37 -0.72 7.14 -16.23
N VAL A 38 0.49 6.78 -16.66
CA VAL A 38 1.61 6.46 -15.76
C VAL A 38 2.03 7.70 -14.97
N HIS A 39 2.06 8.86 -15.64
CA HIS A 39 2.39 10.14 -15.02
C HIS A 39 1.34 10.60 -14.00
N TYR A 40 0.06 10.37 -14.27
CA TYR A 40 -1.02 10.65 -13.31
C TYR A 40 -0.90 9.76 -12.07
N ALA A 41 -0.65 8.45 -12.23
CA ALA A 41 -0.45 7.55 -11.11
C ALA A 41 0.80 7.91 -10.29
N MET A 42 1.91 8.29 -10.93
CA MET A 42 3.14 8.72 -10.24
C MET A 42 2.96 10.04 -9.48
N PHE A 43 2.24 11.01 -10.06
CA PHE A 43 1.86 12.25 -9.39
C PHE A 43 0.98 11.98 -8.17
N HIS A 44 -0.02 11.09 -8.30
CA HIS A 44 -0.87 10.67 -7.18
C HIS A 44 -0.11 9.89 -6.11
N LEU A 45 0.89 9.07 -6.47
CA LEU A 45 1.76 8.38 -5.51
C LEU A 45 2.72 9.33 -4.79
N ALA A 46 3.25 10.34 -5.49
CA ALA A 46 4.08 11.38 -4.90
C ALA A 46 3.26 12.23 -3.92
N MET A 47 2.07 12.66 -4.34
CA MET A 47 1.12 13.35 -3.46
C MET A 47 0.67 12.47 -2.28
N TYR A 48 0.39 11.18 -2.51
CA TYR A 48 0.02 10.23 -1.46
C TYR A 48 1.13 10.08 -0.42
N ARG A 49 2.38 9.96 -0.87
CA ARG A 49 3.56 9.88 0.00
C ARG A 49 3.72 11.14 0.82
N GLU A 50 3.62 12.30 0.19
CA GLU A 50 3.76 13.60 0.85
C GLU A 50 2.63 13.85 1.86
N LEU A 51 1.39 13.50 1.51
CA LEU A 51 0.25 13.55 2.44
C LEU A 51 0.41 12.60 3.62
N CYS A 52 0.92 11.39 3.42
CA CYS A 52 1.22 10.46 4.52
C CYS A 52 2.31 11.02 5.44
N GLU A 53 3.40 11.54 4.89
CA GLU A 53 4.50 12.14 5.64
C GLU A 53 4.04 13.39 6.43
N MET A 54 3.15 14.21 5.85
CA MET A 54 2.56 15.38 6.52
C MET A 54 1.55 15.03 7.63
N LEU A 55 0.74 13.98 7.43
CA LEU A 55 -0.20 13.48 8.43
C LEU A 55 0.53 12.89 9.64
N ASP A 56 1.65 12.21 9.41
CA ASP A 56 2.52 11.70 10.47
C ASP A 56 3.28 12.82 11.19
N ALA A 57 3.57 13.94 10.50
CA ALA A 57 4.22 15.12 11.07
C ALA A 57 3.27 16.07 11.82
N GLY A 58 1.95 15.88 11.73
CA GLY A 58 0.95 16.71 12.44
C GLY A 58 0.80 18.15 11.92
N ASN A 59 1.20 18.42 10.67
CA ASN A 59 1.16 19.77 10.08
C ASN A 59 -0.21 20.06 9.43
N SER A 60 -1.07 20.80 10.14
CA SER A 60 -2.46 21.09 9.73
C SER A 60 -2.59 22.06 8.55
N ASP A 61 -1.66 22.99 8.38
CA ASP A 61 -1.84 24.10 7.45
C ASP A 61 -1.50 23.68 6.01
N SER A 62 -0.46 22.88 5.82
CA SER A 62 -0.15 22.25 4.52
C SER A 62 -1.21 21.21 4.13
N PHE A 63 -1.78 20.50 5.10
CA PHE A 63 -2.90 19.59 4.88
C PHE A 63 -4.15 20.33 4.37
N ASN A 64 -4.48 21.49 4.95
CA ASN A 64 -5.62 22.30 4.52
C ASN A 64 -5.45 22.88 3.11
N THR A 65 -4.24 23.27 2.72
CA THR A 65 -3.93 23.73 1.35
C THR A 65 -4.10 22.60 0.32
N ASN A 66 -3.60 21.40 0.61
CA ASN A 66 -3.76 20.24 -0.26
C ASN A 66 -5.18 19.66 -0.25
N LYS A 67 -5.89 19.75 0.88
CA LYS A 67 -7.33 19.49 0.98
C LYS A 67 -8.10 20.42 0.05
N LYS A 68 -7.76 21.72 0.02
CA LYS A 68 -8.38 22.69 -0.88
C LYS A 68 -8.09 22.38 -2.36
N ALA A 69 -6.92 21.83 -2.69
CA ALA A 69 -6.59 21.34 -4.03
C ALA A 69 -7.38 20.06 -4.41
N PHE A 70 -7.66 19.18 -3.45
CA PHE A 70 -8.55 18.03 -3.62
C PHE A 70 -10.03 18.42 -3.66
N GLU A 71 -10.42 19.47 -2.93
CA GLU A 71 -11.77 20.05 -2.93
C GLU A 71 -12.00 20.93 -4.17
N THR A 72 -11.00 21.50 -4.82
CA THR A 72 -11.17 22.07 -6.17
C THR A 72 -11.21 20.97 -7.23
N ALA A 73 -10.68 19.78 -6.94
CA ALA A 73 -11.00 18.55 -7.62
C ALA A 73 -12.35 17.93 -7.16
N SER A 74 -13.30 18.77 -6.69
CA SER A 74 -14.66 18.52 -6.15
C SER A 74 -15.64 17.82 -7.08
N ASN A 75 -15.13 17.08 -8.03
CA ASN A 75 -15.95 16.23 -8.81
C ASN A 75 -15.22 14.90 -8.93
N TYR A 76 -15.06 14.19 -7.81
CA TYR A 76 -14.72 12.76 -7.80
C TYR A 76 -15.61 12.00 -8.78
N SER A 77 -16.89 12.39 -8.87
CA SER A 77 -17.80 11.90 -9.89
C SER A 77 -17.35 12.30 -11.31
N ALA A 78 -16.88 13.53 -11.54
CA ALA A 78 -16.31 13.94 -12.82
C ALA A 78 -14.90 13.40 -13.08
N ILE A 79 -14.09 13.02 -12.09
CA ILE A 79 -12.80 12.34 -12.31
C ILE A 79 -13.09 10.92 -12.76
N ILE A 80 -13.97 10.21 -12.05
CA ILE A 80 -14.42 8.87 -12.47
C ILE A 80 -15.12 8.95 -13.84
N ASN A 81 -16.00 9.92 -14.06
CA ASN A 81 -16.65 10.11 -15.36
C ASN A 81 -15.67 10.57 -16.44
N ASN A 82 -14.66 11.39 -16.13
CA ASN A 82 -13.62 11.80 -17.09
C ASN A 82 -12.69 10.64 -17.42
N ILE A 83 -12.33 9.81 -16.45
CA ILE A 83 -11.61 8.56 -16.67
C ILE A 83 -12.48 7.68 -17.58
N ASN A 84 -13.71 7.37 -17.19
CA ASN A 84 -14.63 6.55 -17.99
C ASN A 84 -14.87 7.12 -19.41
N ASN A 85 -15.02 8.44 -19.56
CA ASN A 85 -15.24 9.11 -20.84
C ASN A 85 -13.98 9.15 -21.72
N LYS A 86 -12.79 9.33 -21.13
CA LYS A 86 -11.49 9.27 -21.83
C LYS A 86 -11.10 7.82 -22.18
N VAL A 87 -11.59 6.86 -21.41
CA VAL A 87 -11.37 5.41 -21.60
C VAL A 87 -12.20 4.82 -22.74
N ASN A 88 -13.01 5.62 -23.45
CA ASN A 88 -13.65 5.23 -24.72
C ASN A 88 -12.63 5.01 -25.88
N GLY A 89 -11.63 4.14 -25.68
CA GLY A 89 -10.87 3.50 -26.74
C GLY A 89 -9.36 3.32 -26.53
N THR A 90 -8.72 4.03 -25.59
CA THR A 90 -7.23 4.13 -25.59
C THR A 90 -6.51 3.62 -24.36
N VAL A 91 -7.17 3.48 -23.20
CA VAL A 91 -6.51 3.03 -21.97
C VAL A 91 -6.88 1.57 -21.69
N PRO A 92 -5.89 0.67 -21.48
CA PRO A 92 -6.16 -0.70 -21.10
C PRO A 92 -7.00 -0.76 -19.81
N GLU A 93 -8.03 -1.61 -19.78
CA GLU A 93 -8.92 -1.83 -18.62
C GLU A 93 -8.13 -2.06 -17.32
N ARG A 94 -7.00 -2.77 -17.42
CA ARG A 94 -6.08 -3.05 -16.30
C ARG A 94 -5.50 -1.79 -15.66
N GLU A 95 -5.24 -0.73 -16.43
CA GLU A 95 -4.71 0.52 -15.90
C GLU A 95 -5.80 1.31 -15.17
N VAL A 96 -7.04 1.27 -15.66
CA VAL A 96 -8.20 1.86 -14.99
C VAL A 96 -8.43 1.19 -13.64
N ASP A 97 -8.38 -0.13 -13.59
CA ASP A 97 -8.48 -0.89 -12.33
C ASP A 97 -7.35 -0.55 -11.35
N HIS A 98 -6.13 -0.37 -11.84
CA HIS A 98 -4.99 0.00 -10.99
C HIS A 98 -5.20 1.38 -10.36
N VAL A 99 -5.59 2.37 -11.17
CA VAL A 99 -5.86 3.73 -10.72
C VAL A 99 -7.04 3.75 -9.73
N LEU A 100 -8.14 3.05 -10.03
CA LEU A 100 -9.27 2.90 -9.11
C LEU A 100 -8.88 2.22 -7.79
N GLY A 101 -8.01 1.22 -7.84
CA GLY A 101 -7.47 0.54 -6.67
C GLY A 101 -6.66 1.48 -5.78
N MET A 102 -5.80 2.31 -6.38
CA MET A 102 -5.04 3.34 -5.66
C MET A 102 -5.96 4.37 -4.99
N PHE A 103 -6.96 4.87 -5.72
CA PHE A 103 -7.94 5.81 -5.17
C PHE A 103 -8.75 5.20 -4.02
N CYS A 104 -9.25 3.98 -4.17
CA CYS A 104 -9.96 3.28 -3.11
C CYS A 104 -9.08 3.11 -1.86
N THR A 105 -7.80 2.78 -2.06
CA THR A 105 -6.84 2.64 -0.95
C THR A 105 -6.64 3.96 -0.21
N PHE A 106 -6.44 5.06 -0.94
CA PHE A 106 -6.30 6.39 -0.34
C PHE A 106 -7.54 6.83 0.41
N ALA A 107 -8.71 6.75 -0.22
CA ALA A 107 -9.97 7.16 0.39
C ALA A 107 -10.30 6.32 1.65
N MET A 108 -9.98 5.02 1.65
CA MET A 108 -10.08 4.18 2.85
C MET A 108 -9.15 4.63 3.98
N ARG A 109 -7.92 5.06 3.66
CA ARG A 109 -6.96 5.58 4.65
C ARG A 109 -7.40 6.92 5.23
N MET A 110 -7.90 7.83 4.39
CA MET A 110 -8.44 9.11 4.82
C MET A 110 -9.69 8.94 5.69
N THR A 111 -10.59 8.04 5.28
CA THR A 111 -11.74 7.65 6.10
C THR A 111 -11.31 7.17 7.49
N ASP A 112 -10.29 6.28 7.55
CA ASP A 112 -9.76 5.78 8.82
C ASP A 112 -9.17 6.89 9.70
N TYR A 113 -8.37 7.77 9.09
CA TYR A 113 -7.75 8.91 9.76
C TYR A 113 -8.79 9.83 10.40
N PHE A 114 -9.79 10.27 9.63
CA PHE A 114 -10.83 11.16 10.12
C PHE A 114 -11.74 10.50 11.16
N CYS A 115 -12.05 9.21 11.02
CA CYS A 115 -12.75 8.44 12.05
C CYS A 115 -12.00 8.45 13.40
N ARG A 116 -10.67 8.30 13.40
CA ARG A 116 -9.85 8.35 14.63
C ARG A 116 -9.87 9.73 15.28
N LYS A 117 -9.95 10.79 14.48
CA LYS A 117 -10.10 12.18 14.94
C LYS A 117 -11.54 12.55 15.32
N SER A 118 -12.49 11.63 15.15
CA SER A 118 -13.93 11.86 15.35
C SER A 118 -14.52 12.92 14.40
N GLU A 119 -13.90 13.13 13.25
CA GLU A 119 -14.34 14.04 12.18
C GLU A 119 -15.18 13.26 11.15
N TYR A 120 -16.35 12.79 11.57
CA TYR A 120 -17.12 11.80 10.81
C TYR A 120 -17.77 12.35 9.54
N GLU A 121 -18.05 13.64 9.50
CA GLU A 121 -18.57 14.34 8.33
C GLU A 121 -17.55 14.28 7.19
N LEU A 122 -16.29 14.62 7.48
CA LEU A 122 -15.18 14.49 6.53
C LEU A 122 -14.93 13.02 6.17
N ALA A 123 -14.93 12.11 7.16
CA ALA A 123 -14.78 10.69 6.88
C ALA A 123 -15.87 10.16 5.93
N ALA A 124 -17.10 10.66 6.01
CA ALA A 124 -18.20 10.27 5.14
C ALA A 124 -17.98 10.71 3.68
N GLU A 125 -17.37 11.88 3.45
CA GLU A 125 -17.03 12.35 2.10
C GLU A 125 -16.09 11.39 1.37
N TYR A 126 -15.10 10.83 2.08
CA TYR A 126 -14.17 9.85 1.51
C TYR A 126 -14.75 8.43 1.44
N ALA A 127 -15.62 8.05 2.37
CA ALA A 127 -16.21 6.71 2.40
C ALA A 127 -17.23 6.46 1.28
N LYS A 128 -18.02 7.48 0.93
CA LYS A 128 -19.13 7.35 -0.05
C LYS A 128 -18.65 6.85 -1.43
N PRO A 129 -17.65 7.45 -2.10
CA PRO A 129 -17.22 7.00 -3.41
C PRO A 129 -16.70 5.55 -3.40
N VAL A 130 -15.97 5.17 -2.35
CA VAL A 130 -15.45 3.80 -2.18
C VAL A 130 -16.58 2.79 -2.04
N ALA A 131 -17.58 3.10 -1.22
CA ALA A 131 -18.73 2.22 -1.03
C ALA A 131 -19.54 2.06 -2.32
N LEU A 132 -19.76 3.15 -3.07
CA LEU A 132 -20.46 3.13 -4.35
C LEU A 132 -19.69 2.35 -5.44
N ALA A 133 -18.35 2.43 -5.43
CA ALA A 133 -17.50 1.70 -6.37
C ALA A 133 -17.51 0.18 -6.11
N ARG A 134 -17.62 -0.25 -4.84
CA ARG A 134 -17.50 -1.66 -4.45
C ARG A 134 -18.83 -2.40 -4.32
N CYS A 135 -19.96 -1.69 -4.35
CA CYS A 135 -21.29 -2.30 -4.19
C CYS A 135 -21.88 -2.81 -5.51
N SER A 136 -22.83 -3.73 -5.40
CA SER A 136 -23.64 -4.19 -6.53
C SER A 136 -24.50 -3.03 -7.10
N LYS A 137 -25.03 -3.17 -8.32
CA LYS A 137 -25.94 -2.16 -8.90
C LYS A 137 -27.16 -1.89 -8.00
N ASP A 138 -27.73 -2.95 -7.42
CA ASP A 138 -28.92 -2.85 -6.56
C ASP A 138 -28.60 -2.18 -5.22
N ASP A 139 -27.42 -2.45 -4.66
CA ASP A 139 -26.98 -1.81 -3.43
C ASP A 139 -26.55 -0.35 -3.66
N ARG A 140 -26.05 -0.02 -4.84
CA ARG A 140 -25.66 1.34 -5.22
C ARG A 140 -26.84 2.30 -5.12
N ALA A 141 -28.01 1.91 -5.62
CA ALA A 141 -29.22 2.73 -5.55
C ALA A 141 -29.61 3.03 -4.09
N LYS A 142 -29.52 2.02 -3.20
CA LYS A 142 -29.78 2.19 -1.77
C LYS A 142 -28.77 3.10 -1.10
N LEU A 143 -27.48 2.99 -1.46
CA LEU A 143 -26.42 3.82 -0.91
C LEU A 143 -26.52 5.28 -1.36
N LEU A 144 -26.95 5.54 -2.60
CA LEU A 144 -27.17 6.90 -3.11
C LEU A 144 -28.34 7.61 -2.43
N GLN A 145 -29.32 6.86 -1.91
CA GLN A 145 -30.47 7.43 -1.19
C GLN A 145 -30.14 7.82 0.26
N ARG A 146 -28.96 7.44 0.78
CA ARG A 146 -28.58 7.77 2.16
C ARG A 146 -28.18 9.23 2.28
N SER A 147 -28.75 9.88 3.27
CA SER A 147 -28.35 11.20 3.74
C SER A 147 -26.96 11.18 4.37
N ASP A 148 -26.34 12.36 4.47
CA ASP A 148 -25.01 12.52 5.09
C ASP A 148 -25.00 12.06 6.56
N SER A 149 -26.08 12.32 7.28
CA SER A 149 -26.23 11.90 8.68
C SER A 149 -26.29 10.38 8.84
N GLU A 150 -26.89 9.66 7.88
CA GLU A 150 -26.88 8.20 7.87
C GLU A 150 -25.47 7.65 7.65
N TRP A 151 -24.68 8.24 6.74
CA TRP A 151 -23.28 7.87 6.54
C TRP A 151 -22.43 8.08 7.80
N VAL A 152 -22.59 9.24 8.45
CA VAL A 152 -21.94 9.53 9.74
C VAL A 152 -22.34 8.48 10.79
N GLY A 153 -23.62 8.12 10.87
CA GLY A 153 -24.11 7.10 11.79
C GLY A 153 -23.48 5.72 11.56
N ILE A 154 -23.28 5.32 10.30
CA ILE A 154 -22.62 4.07 9.94
C ILE A 154 -21.15 4.07 10.36
N LEU A 155 -20.43 5.16 10.10
CA LEU A 155 -19.02 5.28 10.45
C LEU A 155 -18.82 5.25 11.97
N LYS A 156 -19.66 5.96 12.73
CA LYS A 156 -19.65 5.92 14.20
C LYS A 156 -19.85 4.51 14.74
N LYS A 157 -20.86 3.79 14.23
CA LYS A 157 -21.12 2.38 14.63
C LYS A 157 -19.96 1.46 14.27
N SER A 158 -19.37 1.64 13.08
CA SER A 158 -18.21 0.85 12.64
C SER A 158 -16.99 1.10 13.53
N GLU A 159 -16.72 2.35 13.90
CA GLU A 159 -15.61 2.70 14.78
C GLU A 159 -15.85 2.21 16.22
N GLU A 160 -17.08 2.30 16.73
CA GLU A 160 -17.44 1.72 18.02
C GLU A 160 -17.21 0.19 18.04
N GLN A 161 -17.66 -0.51 16.99
CA GLN A 161 -17.42 -1.94 16.84
C GLN A 161 -15.92 -2.25 16.75
N ARG A 162 -15.16 -1.46 16.00
CA ARG A 162 -13.72 -1.59 15.90
C ARG A 162 -13.06 -1.43 17.27
N ARG A 163 -13.45 -0.42 18.06
CA ARG A 163 -12.95 -0.22 19.43
C ARG A 163 -13.26 -1.42 20.32
N LYS A 164 -14.49 -1.96 20.27
CA LYS A 164 -14.86 -3.20 21.00
C LYS A 164 -13.96 -4.38 20.63
N THR A 165 -13.75 -4.61 19.32
CA THR A 165 -12.88 -5.70 18.84
C THR A 165 -11.40 -5.47 19.13
N HIS A 166 -10.93 -4.20 19.09
CA HIS A 166 -9.53 -3.88 19.36
C HIS A 166 -9.22 -4.05 20.85
N VAL A 167 -10.10 -3.58 21.73
CA VAL A 167 -9.98 -3.80 23.19
C VAL A 167 -9.87 -5.31 23.48
N TYR A 168 -10.73 -6.13 22.86
CA TYR A 168 -10.67 -7.58 22.99
C TYR A 168 -9.36 -8.19 22.45
N ALA A 169 -8.91 -7.75 21.27
CA ALA A 169 -7.65 -8.22 20.70
C ALA A 169 -6.42 -7.74 21.50
N THR A 170 -6.48 -6.56 22.13
CA THR A 170 -5.39 -6.06 22.97
C THR A 170 -5.31 -6.79 24.30
N SER A 171 -6.43 -7.16 24.93
CA SER A 171 -6.40 -7.95 26.17
C SER A 171 -5.90 -9.38 25.94
N GLU A 172 -6.25 -10.01 24.80
CA GLU A 172 -5.67 -11.28 24.38
C GLU A 172 -4.18 -11.14 23.98
N LYS A 173 -3.81 -10.09 23.25
CA LYS A 173 -2.38 -9.86 22.92
C LYS A 173 -1.55 -9.54 24.15
N GLN A 174 -2.10 -8.92 25.19
CA GLN A 174 -1.35 -8.63 26.43
C GLN A 174 -1.05 -9.92 27.19
N THR A 175 -2.00 -10.86 27.27
CA THR A 175 -1.79 -12.18 27.87
C THR A 175 -0.82 -13.07 27.07
N VAL A 176 -0.76 -12.91 25.75
CA VAL A 176 0.22 -13.62 24.90
C VAL A 176 1.60 -12.95 24.95
N LYS A 177 1.67 -11.61 24.94
CA LYS A 177 2.94 -10.87 24.92
C LYS A 177 3.72 -11.01 26.22
N THR A 178 3.05 -11.04 27.38
CA THR A 178 3.70 -11.33 28.69
C THR A 178 4.30 -12.74 28.73
N ASN A 179 3.70 -13.70 28.04
CA ASN A 179 4.25 -15.05 27.94
C ASN A 179 5.43 -15.14 26.95
N ILE A 180 5.43 -14.36 25.87
CA ILE A 180 6.49 -14.39 24.86
C ILE A 180 7.75 -13.63 25.30
N THR A 181 7.65 -12.55 26.08
CA THR A 181 8.82 -11.74 26.47
C THR A 181 9.85 -12.51 27.30
N ASN A 182 9.42 -13.56 28.02
CA ASN A 182 10.28 -14.39 28.87
C ASN A 182 10.90 -15.59 28.14
N ILE A 183 10.62 -15.77 26.85
CA ILE A 183 11.13 -16.89 26.07
C ILE A 183 12.49 -16.52 25.45
N PRO A 184 13.56 -17.31 25.66
CA PRO A 184 14.84 -17.17 24.97
C PRO A 184 14.67 -17.06 23.45
N THR A 185 15.48 -16.23 22.78
CA THR A 185 15.33 -15.90 21.35
C THR A 185 15.22 -17.12 20.43
N GLU A 186 15.94 -18.20 20.73
CA GLU A 186 15.88 -19.46 19.96
C GLU A 186 14.53 -20.19 20.09
N GLN A 187 13.86 -20.09 21.24
CA GLN A 187 12.57 -20.72 21.49
C GLN A 187 11.39 -19.92 20.90
N LYS A 188 11.53 -18.59 20.78
CA LYS A 188 10.52 -17.73 20.11
C LYS A 188 10.29 -18.15 18.66
N LEU A 189 11.37 -18.48 17.94
CA LEU A 189 11.30 -18.90 16.55
C LEU A 189 10.55 -20.23 16.40
N ASN A 190 10.84 -21.21 17.26
CA ASN A 190 10.17 -22.51 17.26
C ASN A 190 8.67 -22.41 17.60
N TYR A 191 8.30 -21.50 18.50
CA TYR A 191 6.89 -21.23 18.84
C TYR A 191 6.11 -20.61 17.67
N LEU A 192 6.72 -19.67 16.93
CA LEU A 192 6.09 -19.08 15.76
C LEU A 192 5.88 -20.12 14.64
N VAL A 193 6.84 -21.04 14.48
CA VAL A 193 6.75 -22.12 13.49
C VAL A 193 5.62 -23.08 13.78
N SER A 194 5.45 -23.49 15.04
CA SER A 194 4.37 -24.41 15.43
C SER A 194 3.00 -23.75 15.29
N SER A 195 2.90 -22.45 15.53
CA SER A 195 1.65 -21.70 15.46
C SER A 195 1.15 -21.48 14.01
N LEU A 196 2.07 -21.47 13.04
CA LEU A 196 1.77 -21.14 11.64
C LEU A 196 1.42 -22.36 10.77
N ASN A 197 1.31 -23.57 11.35
CA ASN A 197 1.07 -24.82 10.60
C ASN A 197 2.00 -24.99 9.39
N LEU A 198 3.27 -24.56 9.52
CA LEU A 198 4.23 -24.68 8.43
C LEU A 198 4.50 -26.16 8.15
N PRO A 199 4.60 -26.56 6.86
CA PRO A 199 4.83 -27.95 6.50
C PRO A 199 6.14 -28.43 7.11
N GLU A 200 6.09 -29.61 7.74
CA GLU A 200 7.24 -30.21 8.40
C GLU A 200 8.35 -30.46 7.38
N VAL A 201 9.53 -29.87 7.63
CA VAL A 201 10.65 -29.94 6.73
C VAL A 201 11.53 -31.13 7.10
N THR A 202 11.73 -32.06 6.16
CA THR A 202 12.56 -33.26 6.34
C THR A 202 13.79 -33.27 5.44
N CYS A 203 14.88 -33.83 5.95
CA CYS A 203 16.12 -34.10 5.23
C CYS A 203 15.98 -35.38 4.38
N CYS A 204 16.83 -35.57 3.37
CA CYS A 204 16.93 -36.82 2.62
C CYS A 204 17.20 -38.06 3.52
N CYS A 205 17.77 -37.87 4.72
CA CYS A 205 17.98 -38.94 5.71
C CYS A 205 16.79 -39.16 6.67
N GLY A 206 15.66 -38.48 6.47
CA GLY A 206 14.46 -38.60 7.31
C GLY A 206 14.48 -37.75 8.59
N LYS A 207 15.60 -37.07 8.91
CA LYS A 207 15.64 -36.13 10.05
C LYS A 207 14.68 -34.96 9.82
N LYS A 208 13.92 -34.62 10.86
CA LYS A 208 13.00 -33.48 10.91
C LYS A 208 13.75 -32.23 11.36
N GLN A 209 13.51 -31.11 10.70
CA GLN A 209 14.12 -29.83 11.04
C GLN A 209 13.58 -29.34 12.39
N LYS A 210 14.47 -29.09 13.35
CA LYS A 210 14.07 -28.57 14.67
C LYS A 210 14.08 -27.06 14.72
N VAL A 211 15.03 -26.44 14.01
CA VAL A 211 15.22 -25.00 13.95
C VAL A 211 15.11 -24.53 12.49
N LEU A 212 14.32 -23.49 12.24
CA LEU A 212 14.23 -22.91 10.89
C LEU A 212 15.62 -22.50 10.38
N GLY A 213 15.89 -22.78 9.10
CA GLY A 213 17.18 -22.50 8.48
C GLY A 213 18.33 -23.44 8.84
N GLU A 214 18.15 -24.38 9.79
CA GLU A 214 19.14 -25.43 10.10
C GLU A 214 19.52 -26.26 8.87
N PHE A 215 18.51 -26.67 8.07
CA PHE A 215 18.78 -27.47 6.89
C PHE A 215 19.25 -26.59 5.72
N LYS A 216 20.35 -27.01 5.09
CA LYS A 216 20.87 -26.37 3.89
C LYS A 216 20.15 -26.90 2.66
N MET A 217 19.76 -26.00 1.77
CA MET A 217 19.17 -26.38 0.48
C MET A 217 20.27 -26.64 -0.55
N CYS A 218 20.00 -27.51 -1.52
CA CYS A 218 20.85 -27.62 -2.70
C CYS A 218 20.98 -26.24 -3.36
N SER A 219 22.20 -25.73 -3.51
CA SER A 219 22.45 -24.40 -4.07
C SER A 219 21.96 -24.25 -5.52
N ARG A 220 21.91 -25.37 -6.26
CA ARG A 220 21.46 -25.41 -7.65
C ARG A 220 19.95 -25.42 -7.77
N CYS A 221 19.29 -26.53 -7.39
CA CYS A 221 17.85 -26.68 -7.60
C CYS A 221 16.97 -26.07 -6.50
N LYS A 222 17.53 -25.82 -5.30
CA LYS A 222 16.82 -25.37 -4.09
C LYS A 222 15.66 -26.27 -3.62
N LYS A 223 15.47 -27.45 -4.24
CA LYS A 223 14.37 -28.39 -3.96
C LYS A 223 14.69 -29.35 -2.80
N THR A 224 15.88 -29.92 -2.77
CA THR A 224 16.29 -30.86 -1.71
C THR A 224 16.97 -30.14 -0.56
N LYS A 225 16.71 -30.61 0.67
CA LYS A 225 17.24 -30.08 1.92
C LYS A 225 18.10 -31.13 2.63
N TYR A 226 19.20 -30.68 3.21
CA TYR A 226 20.20 -31.49 3.89
C TYR A 226 20.43 -30.97 5.30
N CYS A 227 20.41 -31.86 6.29
CA CYS A 227 20.75 -31.51 7.68
C CYS A 227 22.26 -31.27 7.89
N GLY A 228 23.08 -31.43 6.85
CA GLY A 228 24.52 -31.21 6.89
C GLY A 228 25.22 -31.68 5.61
N LEU A 229 26.51 -31.38 5.50
CA LEU A 229 27.33 -31.71 4.34
C LEU A 229 27.40 -33.22 4.07
N GLN A 230 27.38 -34.05 5.13
CA GLN A 230 27.43 -35.50 4.99
C GLN A 230 26.22 -36.04 4.23
N CYS A 231 24.99 -35.65 4.62
CA CYS A 231 23.77 -36.07 3.92
C CYS A 231 23.73 -35.58 2.48
N GLN A 232 24.31 -34.41 2.19
CA GLN A 232 24.45 -33.95 0.81
C GLN A 232 25.40 -34.85 0.00
N LYS A 233 26.56 -35.21 0.56
CA LYS A 233 27.53 -36.10 -0.10
C LYS A 233 26.95 -37.49 -0.34
N ASP A 234 26.23 -38.03 0.63
CA ASP A 234 25.63 -39.37 0.55
C ASP A 234 24.49 -39.44 -0.47
N ASP A 235 23.66 -38.38 -0.56
CA ASP A 235 22.55 -38.30 -1.51
C ASP A 235 23.01 -37.87 -2.93
N TRP A 236 24.17 -37.21 -3.06
CA TRP A 236 24.64 -36.63 -4.32
C TRP A 236 24.65 -37.58 -5.53
N PRO A 237 25.12 -38.85 -5.43
CA PRO A 237 25.12 -39.77 -6.56
C PRO A 237 23.73 -40.01 -7.16
N LYS A 238 22.67 -39.96 -6.33
CA LYS A 238 21.27 -40.11 -6.74
C LYS A 238 20.68 -38.76 -7.14
N HIS A 239 20.85 -37.75 -6.29
CA HIS A 239 20.29 -36.41 -6.49
C HIS A 239 20.78 -35.75 -7.79
N LYS A 240 22.05 -35.93 -8.17
CA LYS A 240 22.63 -35.31 -9.38
C LYS A 240 21.89 -35.70 -10.68
N LEU A 241 21.22 -36.86 -10.70
CA LEU A 241 20.47 -37.33 -11.86
C LEU A 241 19.16 -36.53 -12.08
N ILE A 242 18.63 -35.93 -11.02
CA ILE A 242 17.37 -35.17 -11.04
C ILE A 242 17.54 -33.68 -10.71
N CYS A 243 18.75 -33.26 -10.34
CA CYS A 243 19.05 -31.87 -9.99
C CYS A 243 19.02 -30.99 -11.25
N LYS A 244 17.96 -30.19 -11.37
CA LYS A 244 17.74 -29.20 -12.45
C LYS A 244 17.54 -27.81 -11.85
N GLU A 245 18.06 -26.80 -12.54
CA GLU A 245 17.81 -25.37 -12.25
C GLU A 245 16.34 -24.99 -12.46
#